data_AF-A0A1K2FA08-F1
#
_entry.id   AF-A0A1K2FA08-F1
#
_cell.length_a   1.000
_cell.length_b   1.000
_cell.length_c   1.000
_cell.angle_alpha   90.00
_cell.angle_beta   90.00
_cell.angle_gamma   90.00
#
_symmetry.space_group_name_H-M   'P 1'
#
loop_
_entity.id
_entity.type
_entity.pdbx_description
1 polymer ?
#
loop_
_entity_poly.entity_id
_entity_poly.type
_entity_poly.pdbx_seq_one_letter_code
_entity_poly.pdbx_strand_id
1 'polypeptide(L)' 'MGAGRHAASLRFAESVPFTAGHAVDAVDWRAVDWPVAHAAAIAWHAVKAGDPVTVLSLEPELYAGTGITPLNPT' A
#
# COMPACT_ATOMS: atom_id res chain seq x y z
N MET A 1 -8.61 -2.60 27.55
CA MET A 1 -9.51 -1.62 26.88
C MET A 1 -8.65 -0.57 26.21
N GLY A 2 -8.80 -0.33 24.91
CA GLY A 2 -7.90 0.57 24.17
C GLY A 2 -8.51 1.14 22.90
N ALA A 3 -9.69 1.75 22.99
CA ALA A 3 -10.31 2.48 21.88
C ALA A 3 -9.41 3.63 21.34
N GLY A 4 -8.48 4.15 22.16
CA GLY A 4 -7.57 5.23 21.78
C GLY A 4 -6.46 4.85 20.80
N ARG A 5 -6.04 3.57 20.72
CA ARG A 5 -4.97 3.13 19.78
C ARG A 5 -5.48 2.96 18.35
N HIS A 6 -6.78 2.74 18.17
CA HIS A 6 -7.43 2.67 16.84
C HIS A 6 -7.87 4.05 16.31
N ALA A 7 -8.04 5.06 17.18
CA ALA A 7 -8.49 6.39 16.77
C ALA A 7 -7.41 7.22 16.04
N ALA A 8 -6.12 6.91 16.25
CA ALA A 8 -5.02 7.63 15.61
C ALA A 8 -4.67 7.10 14.21
N SER A 9 -4.96 5.83 13.90
CA SER A 9 -4.60 5.20 12.61
C SER A 9 -5.50 5.59 11.44
N LEU A 10 -6.69 6.13 11.71
CA LEU A 10 -7.67 6.49 10.69
C LEU A 10 -7.54 7.93 10.18
N ARG A 11 -6.75 8.79 10.83
CA ARG A 11 -6.70 10.23 10.51
C ARG A 11 -6.11 10.57 9.14
N PHE A 12 -5.51 9.60 8.45
CA PHE A 12 -4.90 9.74 7.11
C PHE A 12 -5.49 8.79 6.06
N ALA A 13 -6.51 7.99 6.41
CA ALA A 13 -7.19 7.13 5.45
C ALA A 13 -8.35 7.92 4.84
N GLU A 14 -8.11 8.58 3.72
CA GLU A 14 -9.18 9.18 2.93
C GLU A 14 -9.97 8.05 2.25
N SER A 15 -11.31 8.06 2.40
CA SER A 15 -12.18 7.07 1.78
C SER A 15 -12.39 7.44 0.31
N VAL A 16 -11.54 6.91 -0.57
CA VAL A 16 -11.73 7.02 -2.02
C VAL A 16 -12.80 6.02 -2.50
N PRO A 17 -13.57 6.35 -3.56
CA PRO A 17 -14.51 5.40 -4.16
C PRO A 17 -13.81 4.10 -4.58
N PHE A 18 -14.36 2.97 -4.17
CA PHE A 18 -13.91 1.67 -4.64
C PHE A 18 -14.22 1.53 -6.14
N THR A 19 -13.25 1.11 -6.94
CA THR A 19 -13.36 1.04 -8.40
C THR A 19 -13.13 -0.38 -8.88
N ALA A 20 -13.50 -0.68 -10.12
CA ALA A 20 -13.18 -1.98 -10.73
C ALA A 20 -11.67 -2.28 -10.75
N GLY A 21 -10.82 -1.25 -10.87
CA GLY A 21 -9.37 -1.40 -10.76
C GLY A 21 -8.94 -1.87 -9.37
N HIS A 22 -9.53 -1.31 -8.30
CA HIS A 22 -9.29 -1.75 -6.92
C HIS A 22 -9.73 -3.21 -6.69
N ALA A 23 -10.78 -3.67 -7.37
CA ALA A 23 -11.26 -5.05 -7.27
C ALA A 23 -10.32 -6.06 -7.94
N VAL A 24 -9.80 -5.74 -9.13
CA VAL A 24 -8.83 -6.59 -9.85
C VAL A 24 -7.54 -6.72 -9.06
N ASP A 25 -6.99 -5.59 -8.60
CA ASP A 25 -5.75 -5.60 -7.83
C ASP A 25 -5.96 -6.40 -6.51
N ALA A 26 -7.08 -6.25 -5.82
CA ALA A 26 -7.40 -7.01 -4.60
C ALA A 26 -7.56 -8.54 -4.80
N VAL A 27 -8.08 -9.01 -5.94
CA VAL A 27 -8.21 -10.46 -6.20
C VAL A 27 -6.86 -11.10 -6.55
N ASP A 28 -5.97 -10.36 -7.21
CA ASP A 28 -4.61 -10.81 -7.51
C ASP A 28 -3.77 -10.99 -6.23
N TRP A 29 -4.08 -10.24 -5.16
CA TRP A 29 -3.34 -10.32 -3.89
C TRP A 29 -3.48 -11.65 -3.15
N ARG A 30 -4.58 -12.40 -3.35
CA ARG A 30 -4.75 -13.72 -2.69
C ARG A 30 -3.67 -14.73 -3.09
N ALA A 31 -2.96 -14.49 -4.19
CA ALA A 31 -1.93 -15.38 -4.69
C ALA A 31 -0.51 -14.99 -4.25
N VAL A 32 -0.33 -13.91 -3.48
CA VAL A 32 1.00 -13.34 -3.18
C VAL A 32 1.34 -13.48 -1.69
N ASP A 33 2.24 -14.41 -1.35
CA ASP A 33 2.76 -14.65 0.01
C ASP A 33 3.81 -13.61 0.47
N TRP A 34 3.74 -12.37 -0.04
CA TRP A 34 4.73 -11.33 0.29
C TRP A 34 4.21 -10.30 1.29
N PRO A 35 4.96 -10.06 2.39
CA PRO A 35 4.55 -9.12 3.44
C PRO A 35 4.36 -7.67 2.94
N VAL A 36 4.94 -7.33 1.79
CA VAL A 36 4.86 -5.99 1.18
C VAL A 36 3.79 -5.85 0.09
N ALA A 37 3.09 -6.93 -0.28
CA ALA A 37 2.15 -6.93 -1.41
C ALA A 37 1.06 -5.84 -1.28
N HIS A 38 0.52 -5.67 -0.08
CA HIS A 38 -0.49 -4.65 0.21
C HIS A 38 0.05 -3.23 0.03
N ALA A 39 1.26 -2.95 0.54
CA ALA A 39 1.87 -1.63 0.43
C ALA A 39 2.26 -1.30 -1.02
N ALA A 40 2.79 -2.28 -1.75
CA ALA A 40 3.13 -2.12 -3.16
C ALA A 40 1.88 -1.82 -4.01
N ALA A 41 0.76 -2.48 -3.73
CA ALA A 41 -0.45 -2.30 -4.51
C ALA A 41 -1.16 -0.95 -4.23
N ILE A 42 -1.12 -0.47 -2.98
CA ILE A 42 -1.55 0.91 -2.67
C ILE A 42 -0.73 1.91 -3.49
N ALA A 43 0.59 1.72 -3.55
CA ALA A 43 1.46 2.58 -4.35
C ALA A 43 1.16 2.49 -5.86
N TRP A 44 0.88 1.29 -6.39
CA TRP A 44 0.42 1.13 -7.78
C TRP A 44 -0.85 1.91 -8.07
N HIS A 45 -1.84 1.87 -7.18
CA HIS A 45 -3.09 2.61 -7.37
C HIS A 45 -2.86 4.12 -7.38
N ALA A 46 -2.07 4.64 -6.45
CA ALA A 46 -1.72 6.05 -6.43
C ALA A 46 -1.02 6.47 -7.73
N VAL A 47 -0.04 5.70 -8.20
CA VAL A 47 0.65 5.97 -9.48
C VAL A 47 -0.32 5.93 -10.67
N LYS A 48 -1.23 4.94 -10.74
CA LYS A 48 -2.25 4.85 -11.81
C LYS A 48 -3.23 6.03 -11.78
N ALA A 49 -3.52 6.58 -10.60
CA ALA A 49 -4.37 7.76 -10.42
C ALA A 49 -3.65 9.09 -10.74
N GLY A 50 -2.33 9.06 -10.93
CA GLY A 50 -1.50 10.25 -11.11
C GLY A 50 -1.12 10.93 -9.79
N ASP A 51 -1.38 10.28 -8.65
CA ASP A 51 -1.05 10.81 -7.34
C ASP A 51 0.43 10.57 -7.02
N PRO A 52 1.17 11.60 -6.60
CA PRO A 52 2.55 11.44 -6.17
C PRO A 52 2.60 10.60 -4.89
N VAL A 53 3.34 9.49 -4.91
CA VAL A 53 3.53 8.60 -3.75
C VAL A 53 5.00 8.30 -3.54
N THR A 54 5.43 8.33 -2.29
CA THR A 54 6.75 7.85 -1.85
C THR A 54 6.53 6.69 -0.89
N VAL A 55 7.09 5.53 -1.23
CA VAL A 55 7.09 4.36 -0.33
C VAL A 55 8.35 4.37 0.51
N LEU A 56 8.21 4.26 1.82
CA LEU A 56 9.32 4.13 2.76
C LEU A 56 9.35 2.70 3.30
N SER A 57 10.53 2.07 3.30
CA SER A 57 10.72 0.72 3.84
C SER A 57 12.12 0.57 4.44
N LEU A 58 12.22 -0.06 5.62
CA LEU A 58 13.50 -0.47 6.20
C LEU A 58 14.08 -1.72 5.51
N GLU A 59 13.23 -2.47 4.80
CA GLU A 59 13.55 -3.68 4.05
C GLU A 59 13.15 -3.47 2.57
N PRO A 60 13.84 -2.58 1.81
CA PRO A 60 13.49 -2.29 0.42
C PRO A 60 13.59 -3.51 -0.52
N GLU A 61 14.44 -4.49 -0.19
CA GLU A 61 14.64 -5.72 -0.94
C GLU A 61 13.38 -6.60 -1.04
N LEU A 62 12.47 -6.50 -0.06
CA LEU A 62 11.21 -7.24 -0.10
C LEU A 62 10.28 -6.79 -1.23
N TYR A 63 10.50 -5.59 -1.80
CA TYR A 63 9.74 -5.06 -2.94
C TYR A 63 10.26 -5.53 -4.31
N ALA A 64 11.30 -6.37 -4.34
CA ALA A 64 11.79 -6.95 -5.58
C ALA A 64 10.66 -7.65 -6.35
N GLY A 65 10.53 -7.35 -7.65
CA GLY A 65 9.47 -7.90 -8.49
C GLY A 65 8.13 -7.17 -8.42
N THR A 66 7.95 -6.20 -7.51
CA THR A 66 6.73 -5.37 -7.44
C THR A 66 6.80 -4.12 -8.32
N GLY A 67 7.95 -3.80 -8.91
CA GLY A 67 8.15 -2.56 -9.69
C GLY A 67 8.10 -1.27 -8.85
N ILE A 68 7.90 -1.36 -7.54
CA ILE A 68 8.04 -0.24 -6.60
C ILE A 68 9.47 -0.22 -6.07
N THR A 69 10.07 0.98 -6.00
CA THR A 69 11.39 1.20 -5.40
C THR A 69 11.23 2.05 -4.14
N PRO A 70 11.19 1.45 -2.95
CA PRO A 70 11.08 2.20 -1.70
C PRO A 70 12.36 2.98 -1.38
N LEU A 71 12.22 4.12 -0.70
CA LEU A 71 13.34 4.77 -0.04
C LEU A 71 13.56 4.15 1.35
N ASN A 72 14.81 3.88 1.70
CA ASN A 72 15.18 3.50 3.05
C ASN A 72 15.46 4.76 3.88
N PRO A 73 14.69 5.05 4.94
CA PRO A 73 14.83 6.27 5.72
C PRO A 73 15.93 6.22 6.81
N THR A 74 16.74 5.17 6.88
CA THR A 74 17.87 5.05 7.83
C THR A 74 19.11 5.81 7.40
#